data_AF-A0A2D6K6B8-F1
#
_entry.id   AF-A0A2D6K6B8-F1
#
_cell.length_a   1.000
_cell.length_b   1.000
_cell.length_c   1.000
_cell.angle_alpha   90.00
_cell.angle_beta   90.00
_cell.angle_gamma   90.00
#
_symmetry.space_group_name_H-M   'P 1'
#
loop_
_entity.id
_entity.type
_entity.pdbx_description
1 polymer ?
#
loop_
_entity_poly.entity_id
_entity_poly.type
_entity_poly.pdbx_seq_one_letter_code
_entity_poly.pdbx_strand_id
1 'polypeptide(L)'
;MKKFSLDSVVEAMQPFREALLSFKSEESWKTERIRYHRGFYHNVVQFDGDSVSLLSLIEDFTKEFPPDREYSKMANLNRMLSSSNIDVFSFSDPTVLRELLLSARSDEDWADYEPSWISMRNMTFTYGDRKMKSEMLGIHLEVDKYNTENNTHYAPIDFLQGPLCLPRARSRSTIASWFEKAGIEVSNRDIRNDTLDAKRLREILISKKSENEWEKWEGLSPEFYRTRFKLPSYRAFSGLILQSALEKKGKRHNVKKIFELAGIKPGSDPDLLRKRATNKYERIFGIFDDPSEINSLLLQVHTEEEWKDFHIPGELRKKEVRYAGMSYKLHTLAMLWGVYKINSERAGIEDYVTLTDIQHDEQLKHHATSNQRIFSELLDYAGLEHKWRATLPEVSITNGEYLRHLLSHGTLNGESVGLTDLHGFNSTMFRKAKYCDPDNGFRVTGHSLMLFYSAAPYAVVHGIPIARAAVEEKQGQSNNAVFSEIKELIGI
;
A
#
# COMPACT_ATOMS: atom_id res chain seq x y z
N MET A 1 -28.49 15.65 78.74
CA MET A 1 -28.44 16.10 77.34
C MET A 1 -29.63 17.00 77.06
N LYS A 2 -29.41 18.29 76.85
CA LYS A 2 -30.46 19.18 76.30
C LYS A 2 -30.74 18.71 74.87
N LYS A 3 -32.03 18.57 74.53
CA LYS A 3 -32.47 18.26 73.17
C LYS A 3 -32.12 19.42 72.24
N PHE A 4 -31.81 19.15 70.97
CA PHE A 4 -31.96 20.14 69.91
C PHE A 4 -33.38 20.72 70.04
N SER A 5 -33.50 21.97 70.48
CA SER A 5 -34.78 22.56 70.87
C SER A 5 -34.79 23.99 70.37
N LEU A 6 -34.98 24.17 69.06
CA LEU A 6 -35.10 25.47 68.42
C LEU A 6 -36.06 25.38 67.23
N ASP A 7 -36.75 26.50 66.97
CA ASP A 7 -37.93 26.62 66.12
C ASP A 7 -37.65 26.48 64.60
N SER A 8 -36.40 26.19 64.19
CA SER A 8 -36.04 25.94 62.80
C SER A 8 -34.90 24.93 62.60
N VAL A 9 -34.94 24.18 61.50
CA VAL A 9 -33.91 23.21 61.09
C VAL A 9 -32.53 23.86 60.93
N VAL A 10 -32.47 25.13 60.53
CA VAL A 10 -31.22 25.88 60.33
C VAL A 10 -30.50 26.15 61.66
N GLU A 11 -31.25 26.44 62.73
CA GLU A 11 -30.69 26.69 64.06
C GLU A 11 -30.17 25.41 64.73
N ALA A 12 -30.76 24.24 64.41
CA ALA A 12 -30.26 22.95 64.88
C ALA A 12 -28.98 22.48 64.14
N MET A 13 -28.71 23.02 62.95
CA MET A 13 -27.56 22.62 62.12
C MET A 13 -26.24 23.27 62.53
N GLN A 14 -26.27 24.49 63.05
CA GLN A 14 -25.06 25.23 63.41
C GLN A 14 -24.26 24.57 64.55
N PRO A 15 -24.87 24.12 65.68
CA PRO A 15 -24.14 23.44 66.75
C PRO A 15 -23.57 22.08 66.30
N PHE A 16 -24.30 21.38 65.42
CA PHE A 16 -23.83 20.12 64.84
C PHE A 16 -22.63 20.34 63.92
N ARG A 17 -22.66 21.38 63.08
CA ARG A 17 -21.53 21.79 62.23
C ARG A 17 -20.29 22.13 63.08
N GLU A 18 -20.46 22.93 64.13
CA GLU A 18 -19.35 23.34 65.01
C GLU A 18 -18.73 22.15 65.73
N ALA A 19 -19.53 21.19 66.21
CA ALA A 19 -19.01 19.96 66.80
C ALA A 19 -18.23 19.09 65.81
N LEU A 20 -18.70 18.98 64.56
CA LEU A 20 -17.97 18.27 63.50
C LEU A 20 -16.65 18.97 63.13
N LEU A 21 -16.61 20.30 63.15
CA LEU A 21 -15.39 21.07 62.91
C LEU A 21 -14.40 21.01 64.07
N SER A 22 -14.87 20.83 65.31
CA SER A 22 -14.02 20.58 66.48
C SER A 22 -13.23 19.26 66.37
N PHE A 23 -13.82 18.28 65.69
CA PHE A 23 -13.19 16.99 65.44
C PHE A 23 -12.16 17.04 64.31
N LYS A 24 -12.47 17.78 63.25
CA LYS A 24 -11.68 17.83 62.02
C LYS A 24 -11.93 19.14 61.28
N SER A 25 -10.87 19.78 60.79
CA SER A 25 -10.98 21.05 60.07
C SER A 25 -11.73 20.92 58.75
N GLU A 26 -12.25 22.04 58.25
CA GLU A 26 -12.99 22.13 56.98
C GLU A 26 -12.15 21.66 55.78
N GLU A 27 -10.87 22.05 55.70
CA GLU A 27 -9.91 21.54 54.70
C GLU A 27 -9.72 20.02 54.78
N SER A 28 -9.74 19.46 55.98
CA SER A 28 -9.62 18.02 56.14
C SER A 28 -10.92 17.33 55.69
N TRP A 29 -12.10 17.91 55.93
CA TRP A 29 -13.37 17.41 55.41
C TRP A 29 -13.46 17.39 53.88
N LYS A 30 -12.86 18.38 53.19
CA LYS A 30 -12.79 18.43 51.72
C LYS A 30 -12.04 17.26 51.10
N THR A 31 -11.10 16.68 51.84
CA THR A 31 -10.20 15.61 51.36
C THR A 31 -10.50 14.26 52.00
N GLU A 32 -11.26 14.24 53.10
CA GLU A 32 -11.52 13.05 53.89
C GLU A 32 -12.49 12.09 53.20
N ARG A 33 -12.16 10.80 53.30
CA ARG A 33 -13.14 9.73 53.16
C ARG A 33 -13.24 9.02 54.49
N ILE A 34 -14.41 9.05 55.12
CA ILE A 34 -14.70 8.23 56.30
C ILE A 34 -14.69 6.74 55.87
N ARG A 35 -13.51 6.12 55.85
CA ARG A 35 -13.30 4.73 55.38
C ARG A 35 -13.93 3.70 56.32
N TYR A 36 -14.03 4.03 57.60
CA TYR A 36 -14.56 3.18 58.66
C TYR A 36 -15.70 3.88 59.37
N HIS A 37 -16.93 3.75 58.85
CA HIS A 37 -18.14 4.28 59.48
C HIS A 37 -18.23 3.86 60.96
N ARG A 38 -17.90 2.60 61.30
CA ARG A 38 -17.91 2.12 62.69
C ARG A 38 -16.96 2.89 63.61
N GLY A 39 -15.71 3.12 63.20
CA GLY A 39 -14.74 3.87 64.01
C GLY A 39 -15.12 5.35 64.13
N PHE A 40 -15.71 5.90 63.07
CA PHE A 40 -16.23 7.26 63.07
C PHE A 40 -17.31 7.49 64.13
N TYR A 41 -18.33 6.63 64.18
CA TYR A 41 -19.42 6.75 65.15
C TYR A 41 -18.95 6.65 66.61
N HIS A 42 -17.80 6.03 66.88
CA HIS A 42 -17.25 5.92 68.24
C HIS A 42 -16.29 7.05 68.63
N ASN A 43 -15.93 7.96 67.73
CA ASN A 43 -15.12 9.12 68.11
C ASN A 43 -15.91 10.07 69.00
N VAL A 44 -15.21 10.77 69.90
CA VAL A 44 -15.79 11.71 70.86
C VAL A 44 -15.48 13.13 70.41
N VAL A 45 -16.48 14.00 70.46
CA VAL A 45 -16.40 15.42 70.11
C VAL A 45 -16.91 16.28 71.26
N GLN A 46 -16.52 17.55 71.28
CA GLN A 46 -17.09 18.51 72.21
C GLN A 46 -18.38 19.07 71.63
N PHE A 47 -19.47 18.98 72.39
CA PHE A 47 -20.77 19.55 72.05
C PHE A 47 -21.35 20.18 73.31
N ASP A 48 -21.59 21.49 73.30
CA ASP A 48 -22.15 22.23 74.44
C ASP A 48 -21.34 22.09 75.75
N GLY A 49 -20.02 21.89 75.64
CA GLY A 49 -19.12 21.70 76.79
C GLY A 49 -19.06 20.26 77.32
N ASP A 50 -19.83 19.35 76.75
CA ASP A 50 -19.82 17.92 77.08
C ASP A 50 -19.07 17.11 76.01
N SER A 51 -18.45 16.01 76.45
CA SER A 51 -17.82 15.03 75.56
C SER A 51 -18.85 13.99 75.11
N VAL A 52 -19.26 14.04 73.83
CA VAL A 52 -20.32 13.20 73.27
C VAL A 52 -19.77 12.36 72.12
N SER A 53 -20.20 11.10 72.00
CA SER A 53 -19.82 10.28 70.84
C SER A 53 -20.51 10.77 69.57
N LEU A 54 -19.83 10.67 68.42
CA LEU A 54 -20.42 11.01 67.13
C LEU A 54 -21.69 10.18 66.84
N LEU A 55 -21.78 8.93 67.33
CA LEU A 55 -22.99 8.13 67.26
C LEU A 55 -24.16 8.81 67.97
N SER A 56 -23.97 9.20 69.23
CA SER A 56 -25.03 9.84 70.01
C SER A 56 -25.39 11.20 69.44
N LEU A 57 -24.41 11.97 68.97
CA LEU A 57 -24.63 13.24 68.31
C LEU A 57 -25.46 13.08 67.02
N ILE A 58 -25.16 12.05 66.22
CA ILE A 58 -25.88 11.71 64.99
C ILE A 58 -27.28 11.15 65.29
N GLU A 59 -27.42 10.27 66.27
CA GLU A 59 -28.73 9.75 66.72
C GLU A 59 -29.63 10.87 67.22
N ASP A 60 -29.09 11.86 67.94
CA ASP A 60 -29.84 13.01 68.40
C ASP A 60 -30.20 13.98 67.27
N PHE A 61 -29.26 14.24 66.34
CA PHE A 61 -29.54 15.04 65.16
C PHE A 61 -30.61 14.38 64.27
N THR A 62 -30.52 13.07 64.06
CA THR A 62 -31.40 12.32 63.14
C THR A 62 -32.83 12.13 63.65
N LYS A 63 -33.08 12.25 64.96
CA LYS A 63 -34.45 12.28 65.53
C LYS A 63 -35.30 13.44 65.00
N GLU A 64 -34.67 14.51 64.52
CA GLU A 64 -35.33 15.69 63.94
C GLU A 64 -35.51 15.58 62.40
N PHE A 65 -35.05 14.49 61.79
CA PHE A 65 -35.16 14.21 60.35
C PHE A 65 -36.08 13.00 60.09
N PRO A 66 -36.55 12.75 58.84
CA PRO A 66 -37.55 11.73 58.57
C PRO A 66 -37.19 10.34 59.16
N PRO A 67 -38.07 9.74 59.99
CA PRO A 67 -37.78 8.54 60.79
C PRO A 67 -37.70 7.25 59.95
N ASP A 68 -37.87 7.33 58.64
CA ASP A 68 -37.93 6.20 57.71
C ASP A 68 -36.55 5.74 57.19
N ARG A 69 -35.43 6.30 57.69
CA ARG A 69 -34.10 6.04 57.12
C ARG A 69 -33.05 5.61 58.14
N GLU A 70 -32.31 4.55 57.81
CA GLU A 70 -31.14 4.10 58.59
C GLU A 70 -29.91 4.98 58.34
N TYR A 71 -29.49 5.77 59.33
CA TYR A 71 -28.30 6.64 59.24
C TYR A 71 -26.96 5.93 59.51
N SER A 72 -26.95 4.60 59.46
CA SER A 72 -25.81 3.73 59.78
C SER A 72 -24.82 3.51 58.61
N LYS A 73 -25.13 4.03 57.42
CA LYS A 73 -24.37 3.81 56.18
C LYS A 73 -23.66 5.09 55.70
N MET A 74 -22.47 4.91 55.14
CA MET A 74 -21.58 5.97 54.65
C MET A 74 -22.26 7.00 53.73
N ALA A 75 -23.16 6.55 52.86
CA ALA A 75 -23.94 7.42 51.97
C ALA A 75 -24.78 8.46 52.73
N ASN A 76 -25.40 8.05 53.84
CA ASN A 76 -26.23 8.91 54.66
C ASN A 76 -25.42 9.86 55.53
N LEU A 77 -24.21 9.46 55.92
CA LEU A 77 -23.27 10.32 56.63
C LEU A 77 -22.75 11.45 55.74
N ASN A 78 -22.35 11.16 54.50
CA ASN A 78 -21.97 12.20 53.53
C ASN A 78 -23.13 13.17 53.28
N ARG A 79 -24.36 12.66 53.15
CA ARG A 79 -25.57 13.50 53.05
C ARG A 79 -25.74 14.44 54.25
N MET A 80 -25.52 13.95 55.47
CA MET A 80 -25.60 14.76 56.67
C MET A 80 -24.54 15.86 56.69
N LEU A 81 -23.28 15.52 56.39
CA LEU A 81 -22.18 16.50 56.29
C LEU A 81 -22.49 17.60 55.27
N SER A 82 -22.97 17.22 54.08
CA SER A 82 -23.35 18.18 53.04
C SER A 82 -24.54 19.04 53.42
N SER A 83 -25.53 18.49 54.14
CA SER A 83 -26.68 19.27 54.63
C SER A 83 -26.25 20.34 55.64
N SER A 84 -25.20 20.09 56.41
CA SER A 84 -24.67 21.01 57.43
C SER A 84 -23.72 22.07 56.89
N ASN A 85 -23.70 22.33 55.57
CA ASN A 85 -22.79 23.29 54.93
C ASN A 85 -21.31 23.05 55.29
N ILE A 86 -20.91 21.78 55.38
CA ILE A 86 -19.49 21.40 55.40
C ILE A 86 -19.14 20.99 53.98
N ASP A 87 -18.16 21.66 53.38
CA ASP A 87 -17.67 21.29 52.05
C ASP A 87 -17.13 19.85 52.06
N VAL A 88 -17.82 18.96 51.35
CA VAL A 88 -17.42 17.56 51.17
C VAL A 88 -16.79 17.38 49.80
N PHE A 89 -15.88 16.41 49.68
CA PHE A 89 -15.33 15.94 48.41
C PHE A 89 -16.40 15.80 47.31
N SER A 90 -16.19 16.50 46.18
CA SER A 90 -17.04 16.42 44.99
C SER A 90 -16.23 15.92 43.79
N PHE A 91 -16.81 15.00 43.01
CA PHE A 91 -16.23 14.56 41.75
C PHE A 91 -16.28 15.63 40.67
N SER A 92 -17.23 16.56 40.84
CA SER A 92 -17.44 17.73 40.01
C SER A 92 -16.48 18.88 40.32
N ASP A 93 -15.63 18.81 41.35
CA ASP A 93 -14.59 19.83 41.59
C ASP A 93 -13.61 19.86 40.40
N PRO A 94 -13.28 21.04 39.84
CA PRO A 94 -12.38 21.14 38.68
C PRO A 94 -11.03 20.44 38.85
N THR A 95 -10.42 20.53 40.03
CA THR A 95 -9.11 19.94 40.33
C THR A 95 -9.21 18.42 40.42
N VAL A 96 -10.22 17.93 41.15
CA VAL A 96 -10.49 16.50 41.28
C VAL A 96 -10.83 15.87 39.93
N LEU A 97 -11.70 16.50 39.16
CA LEU A 97 -12.12 16.03 37.83
C LEU A 97 -10.94 16.02 36.86
N ARG A 98 -10.07 17.04 36.92
CA ARG A 98 -8.84 17.10 36.13
C ARG A 98 -7.92 15.93 36.45
N GLU A 99 -7.61 15.69 37.72
CA GLU A 99 -6.77 14.55 38.13
C GLU A 99 -7.38 13.20 37.72
N LEU A 100 -8.70 13.04 37.89
CA LEU A 100 -9.42 11.84 37.45
C LEU A 100 -9.26 11.61 35.95
N LEU A 101 -9.56 12.60 35.12
CA LEU A 101 -9.43 12.46 33.66
C LEU A 101 -7.98 12.22 33.25
N LEU A 102 -7.03 12.89 33.89
CA LEU A 102 -5.59 12.75 33.63
C LEU A 102 -5.00 11.40 34.07
N SER A 103 -5.63 10.73 35.02
CA SER A 103 -5.22 9.39 35.44
C SER A 103 -5.43 8.32 34.35
N ALA A 104 -6.34 8.57 33.40
CA ALA A 104 -6.62 7.64 32.32
C ALA A 104 -5.74 7.90 31.08
N ARG A 105 -5.43 9.17 30.81
CA ARG A 105 -4.59 9.65 29.70
C ARG A 105 -3.98 11.00 30.05
N SER A 106 -2.78 11.30 29.51
CA SER A 106 -2.18 12.63 29.64
C SER A 106 -2.99 13.71 28.92
N ASP A 107 -2.72 14.98 29.23
CA ASP A 107 -3.29 16.14 28.50
C ASP A 107 -3.03 16.02 26.99
N GLU A 108 -1.81 15.65 26.60
CA GLU A 108 -1.40 15.47 25.20
C GLU A 108 -2.20 14.37 24.49
N ASP A 109 -2.48 13.27 25.19
CA ASP A 109 -3.28 12.19 24.66
C ASP A 109 -4.75 12.58 24.54
N TRP A 110 -5.28 13.36 25.49
CA TRP A 110 -6.66 13.86 25.41
C TRP A 110 -6.86 14.85 24.27
N ALA A 111 -5.85 15.68 23.97
CA ALA A 111 -5.87 16.59 22.83
C ALA A 111 -6.04 15.86 21.49
N ASP A 112 -5.62 14.59 21.38
CA ASP A 112 -5.72 13.78 20.17
C ASP A 112 -7.05 13.01 20.02
N TYR A 113 -7.89 12.96 21.06
CA TYR A 113 -9.09 12.12 21.11
C TYR A 113 -10.39 12.94 21.10
N GLU A 114 -11.45 12.36 20.51
CA GLU A 114 -12.81 12.81 20.80
C GLU A 114 -13.27 12.18 22.12
N PRO A 115 -13.49 12.96 23.18
CA PRO A 115 -14.09 12.44 24.39
C PRO A 115 -15.56 12.09 24.09
N SER A 116 -15.90 10.83 24.29
CA SER A 116 -17.23 10.29 24.06
C SER A 116 -17.46 9.10 24.95
N TRP A 117 -18.72 8.70 25.13
CA TRP A 117 -19.03 7.55 25.96
C TRP A 117 -18.37 6.29 25.38
N ILE A 118 -18.32 6.16 24.05
CA ILE A 118 -17.70 5.01 23.38
C ILE A 118 -16.20 4.96 23.64
N SER A 119 -15.50 6.09 23.57
CA SER A 119 -14.06 6.14 23.85
C SER A 119 -13.77 5.92 25.33
N MET A 120 -14.66 6.36 26.22
CA MET A 120 -14.44 6.28 27.67
C MET A 120 -14.95 5.00 28.32
N ARG A 121 -15.95 4.28 27.80
CA ARG A 121 -16.68 3.21 28.54
C ARG A 121 -15.82 2.13 29.20
N ASN A 122 -14.66 1.82 28.64
CA ASN A 122 -13.75 0.77 29.13
C ASN A 122 -12.59 1.32 29.96
N MET A 123 -12.49 2.63 30.13
CA MET A 123 -11.45 3.28 30.91
C MET A 123 -11.66 3.05 32.41
N THR A 124 -10.55 3.12 33.15
CA THR A 124 -10.54 3.11 34.61
C THR A 124 -9.87 4.39 35.06
N PHE A 125 -10.59 5.19 35.81
CA PHE A 125 -10.10 6.45 36.38
C PHE A 125 -9.59 6.21 37.79
N THR A 126 -8.50 6.87 38.12
CA THR A 126 -7.79 6.76 39.39
C THR A 126 -7.70 8.13 40.05
N TYR A 127 -7.95 8.21 41.34
CA TYR A 127 -7.73 9.41 42.14
C TYR A 127 -7.25 8.99 43.53
N GLY A 128 -6.00 9.34 43.86
CA GLY A 128 -5.29 8.75 45.00
C GLY A 128 -5.20 7.22 44.88
N ASP A 129 -5.75 6.51 45.87
CA ASP A 129 -5.80 5.05 45.97
C ASP A 129 -7.02 4.42 45.28
N ARG A 130 -7.93 5.22 44.72
CA ARG A 130 -9.23 4.78 44.22
C ARG A 130 -9.16 4.44 42.74
N LYS A 131 -9.86 3.39 42.31
CA LYS A 131 -10.10 3.07 40.90
C LYS A 131 -11.60 2.96 40.64
N MET A 132 -12.10 3.61 39.60
CA MET A 132 -13.50 3.51 39.18
C MET A 132 -13.65 3.38 37.68
N LYS A 133 -14.72 2.72 37.25
CA LYS A 133 -15.10 2.65 35.84
C LYS A 133 -15.82 3.93 35.42
N SER A 134 -15.77 4.23 34.13
CA SER A 134 -16.39 5.41 33.53
C SER A 134 -17.87 5.55 33.81
N GLU A 135 -18.58 4.43 33.95
CA GLU A 135 -20.00 4.44 34.32
C GLU A 135 -20.23 4.99 35.72
N MET A 136 -19.39 4.57 36.67
CA MET A 136 -19.46 5.08 38.04
C MET A 136 -19.05 6.55 38.11
N LEU A 137 -18.00 6.96 37.39
CA LEU A 137 -17.62 8.38 37.29
C LEU A 137 -18.78 9.21 36.74
N GLY A 138 -19.42 8.76 35.67
CA GLY A 138 -20.58 9.44 35.09
C GLY A 138 -21.75 9.56 36.05
N ILE A 139 -22.06 8.51 36.82
CA ILE A 139 -23.09 8.57 37.86
C ILE A 139 -22.73 9.61 38.93
N HIS A 140 -21.49 9.59 39.43
CA HIS A 140 -21.05 10.56 40.43
C HIS A 140 -21.18 12.01 39.95
N LEU A 141 -20.79 12.28 38.70
CA LEU A 141 -20.89 13.63 38.12
C LEU A 141 -22.34 14.10 37.93
N GLU A 142 -23.24 13.22 37.48
CA GLU A 142 -24.67 13.56 37.34
C GLU A 142 -25.35 13.78 38.70
N VAL A 143 -24.96 13.02 39.72
CA VAL A 143 -25.48 13.19 41.08
C VAL A 143 -25.01 14.50 41.69
N ASP A 144 -23.73 14.82 41.55
CA ASP A 144 -23.19 16.11 41.99
C ASP A 144 -23.92 17.26 41.31
N LYS A 145 -24.12 17.18 39.98
CA LYS A 145 -24.88 18.16 39.21
C LYS A 145 -26.32 18.31 39.72
N TYR A 146 -27.04 17.21 39.87
CA TYR A 146 -28.43 17.23 40.36
C TYR A 146 -28.52 17.85 41.75
N ASN A 147 -27.60 17.47 42.65
CA ASN A 147 -27.53 18.00 44.00
C ASN A 147 -27.29 19.51 44.02
N THR A 148 -26.38 20.01 43.17
CA THR A 148 -26.14 21.45 43.03
C THR A 148 -27.37 22.18 42.46
N GLU A 149 -27.98 21.67 41.39
CA GLU A 149 -29.11 22.33 40.72
C GLU A 149 -30.39 22.38 41.58
N ASN A 150 -30.61 21.35 42.41
CA ASN A 150 -31.84 21.21 43.20
C ASN A 150 -31.63 21.53 44.68
N ASN A 151 -30.42 21.92 45.08
CA ASN A 151 -30.03 22.10 46.48
C ASN A 151 -30.36 20.85 47.33
N THR A 152 -30.00 19.67 46.82
CA THR A 152 -30.21 18.37 47.47
C THR A 152 -28.89 17.70 47.83
N HIS A 153 -28.94 16.59 48.56
CA HIS A 153 -27.75 15.89 49.07
C HIS A 153 -27.85 14.36 48.91
N TYR A 154 -28.33 13.89 47.76
CA TYR A 154 -28.48 12.45 47.48
C TYR A 154 -27.14 11.77 47.22
N ALA A 155 -27.05 10.48 47.56
CA ALA A 155 -25.89 9.65 47.29
C ALA A 155 -26.06 8.90 45.95
N PRO A 156 -24.97 8.49 45.28
CA PRO A 156 -25.01 7.72 44.03
C PRO A 156 -25.89 6.47 44.07
N ILE A 157 -25.95 5.78 45.23
CA ILE A 157 -26.77 4.57 45.40
C ILE A 157 -28.28 4.86 45.31
N ASP A 158 -28.71 6.07 45.70
CA ASP A 158 -30.12 6.49 45.68
C ASP A 158 -30.64 6.58 44.23
N PHE A 159 -29.75 6.86 43.28
CA PHE A 159 -30.03 6.95 41.84
C PHE A 159 -29.89 5.62 41.11
N LEU A 160 -29.33 4.59 41.75
CA LEU A 160 -29.14 3.26 41.17
C LEU A 160 -30.32 2.33 41.40
N GLN A 161 -31.11 2.54 42.45
CA GLN A 161 -32.15 1.62 42.91
C GLN A 161 -33.51 2.28 43.22
N GLY A 162 -33.72 3.56 42.87
CA GLY A 162 -34.89 4.34 43.27
C GLY A 162 -35.66 5.01 42.13
N PRO A 163 -36.79 5.70 42.44
CA PRO A 163 -37.60 6.45 41.46
C PRO A 163 -36.88 7.66 40.86
N LEU A 164 -35.72 8.04 41.41
CA LEU A 164 -34.91 9.19 41.00
C LEU A 164 -33.92 8.88 39.86
N CYS A 165 -33.95 7.68 39.25
CA CYS A 165 -33.03 7.25 38.20
C CYS A 165 -32.66 8.36 37.19
N LEU A 166 -31.42 8.87 37.28
CA LEU A 166 -30.91 9.87 36.34
C LEU A 166 -30.59 9.21 34.99
N PRO A 167 -30.84 9.90 33.86
CA PRO A 167 -30.38 9.44 32.56
C PRO A 167 -28.85 9.33 32.57
N ARG A 168 -28.31 8.18 32.15
CA ARG A 168 -26.86 7.95 32.14
C ARG A 168 -26.18 9.00 31.25
N ALA A 169 -25.13 9.63 31.76
CA ALA A 169 -24.28 10.59 31.05
C ALA A 169 -23.59 9.96 29.81
N ARG A 170 -24.34 9.87 28.72
CA ARG A 170 -23.88 9.24 27.46
C ARG A 170 -23.85 10.22 26.29
N SER A 171 -24.42 11.40 26.47
CA SER A 171 -24.43 12.41 25.42
C SER A 171 -23.02 13.00 25.23
N ARG A 172 -22.68 13.35 23.98
CA ARG A 172 -21.39 13.98 23.68
C ARG A 172 -21.25 15.35 24.35
N SER A 173 -22.34 16.12 24.48
CA SER A 173 -22.32 17.44 25.12
C SER A 173 -22.05 17.33 26.62
N THR A 174 -22.68 16.36 27.30
CA THR A 174 -22.41 16.08 28.72
C THR A 174 -20.94 15.74 28.93
N ILE A 175 -20.39 14.85 28.12
CA ILE A 175 -18.98 14.46 28.27
C ILE A 175 -18.05 15.62 27.95
N ALA A 176 -18.32 16.41 26.91
CA ALA A 176 -17.54 17.59 26.60
C ALA A 176 -17.49 18.59 27.77
N SER A 177 -18.62 18.77 28.47
CA SER A 177 -18.67 19.65 29.66
C SER A 177 -17.76 19.19 30.80
N TRP A 178 -17.47 17.88 30.90
CA TRP A 178 -16.53 17.38 31.92
C TRP A 178 -15.10 17.84 31.64
N PHE A 179 -14.68 17.79 30.37
CA PHE A 179 -13.35 18.23 29.96
C PHE A 179 -13.20 19.75 30.04
N GLU A 180 -14.25 20.48 29.66
CA GLU A 180 -14.33 21.93 29.85
C GLU A 180 -14.16 22.33 31.32
N LYS A 181 -14.92 21.68 32.22
CA LYS A 181 -14.84 21.94 33.66
C LYS A 181 -13.47 21.58 34.26
N ALA A 182 -12.80 20.55 33.74
CA ALA A 182 -11.46 20.15 34.13
C ALA A 182 -10.34 21.02 33.54
N GLY A 183 -10.66 21.96 32.64
CA GLY A 183 -9.68 22.74 31.89
C GLY A 183 -8.76 21.88 31.02
N ILE A 184 -9.25 20.74 30.52
CA ILE A 184 -8.50 19.85 29.63
C ILE A 184 -8.90 20.16 28.20
N GLU A 185 -7.93 20.58 27.37
CA GLU A 185 -8.17 20.84 25.96
C GLU A 185 -8.39 19.52 25.21
N VAL A 186 -9.50 19.44 24.49
CA VAL A 186 -9.87 18.27 23.69
C VAL A 186 -10.19 18.69 22.26
N SER A 187 -9.65 17.97 21.29
CA SER A 187 -9.93 18.27 19.90
C SER A 187 -11.33 17.81 19.51
N ASN A 188 -12.21 18.76 19.22
CA ASN A 188 -13.57 18.46 18.78
C ASN A 188 -13.74 18.53 17.24
N ARG A 189 -12.78 19.10 16.50
CA ARG A 189 -12.90 19.28 15.05
C ARG A 189 -12.51 18.02 14.27
N ASP A 190 -13.36 17.66 13.32
CA ASP A 190 -13.12 16.59 12.35
C ASP A 190 -12.60 17.21 11.05
N ILE A 191 -11.48 16.72 10.52
CA ILE A 191 -10.89 17.21 9.26
C ILE A 191 -11.86 17.04 8.08
N ARG A 192 -12.77 16.07 8.16
CA ARG A 192 -13.83 15.89 7.17
C ARG A 192 -14.78 17.06 7.12
N ASN A 193 -14.88 17.89 8.16
CA ASN A 193 -15.71 19.09 8.17
C ASN A 193 -14.97 20.32 7.64
N ASP A 194 -13.65 20.26 7.51
CA ASP A 194 -12.83 21.36 7.00
C ASP A 194 -12.99 21.57 5.49
N THR A 195 -12.59 22.75 5.00
CA THR A 195 -12.45 23.04 3.57
C THR A 195 -10.97 22.99 3.21
N LEU A 196 -10.57 21.94 2.48
CA LEU A 196 -9.18 21.68 2.16
C LEU A 196 -8.83 22.29 0.80
N ASP A 197 -8.19 23.45 0.82
CA ASP A 197 -7.51 24.01 -0.35
C ASP A 197 -6.08 23.46 -0.49
N ALA A 198 -5.41 23.81 -1.59
CA ALA A 198 -4.04 23.35 -1.89
C ALA A 198 -3.04 23.73 -0.78
N LYS A 199 -3.16 24.94 -0.23
CA LYS A 199 -2.26 25.45 0.82
C LYS A 199 -2.47 24.66 2.11
N ARG A 200 -3.72 24.48 2.52
CA ARG A 200 -4.09 23.75 3.73
C ARG A 200 -3.67 22.29 3.62
N LEU A 201 -3.91 21.66 2.47
CA LEU A 201 -3.46 20.28 2.23
C LEU A 201 -1.93 20.15 2.35
N ARG A 202 -1.19 21.12 1.81
CA ARG A 202 0.28 21.17 1.93
C ARG A 202 0.74 21.32 3.38
N GLU A 203 0.13 22.22 4.15
CA GLU A 203 0.41 22.37 5.59
C GLU A 203 0.21 21.05 6.36
N ILE A 204 -0.88 20.34 6.06
CA ILE A 204 -1.19 19.05 6.70
C ILE A 204 -0.13 18.00 6.35
N LEU A 205 0.24 17.88 5.08
CA LEU A 205 1.28 16.93 4.66
C LEU A 205 2.63 17.25 5.30
N ILE A 206 3.00 18.54 5.33
CA ILE A 206 4.27 18.99 5.89
C ILE A 206 4.32 18.87 7.41
N SER A 207 3.18 18.94 8.10
CA SER A 207 3.10 18.69 9.55
C SER A 207 3.60 17.30 9.96
N LYS A 208 3.56 16.34 9.03
CA LYS A 208 3.97 14.96 9.30
C LYS A 208 5.42 14.67 8.90
N LYS A 209 5.83 15.19 7.76
CA LYS A 209 7.15 15.01 7.14
C LYS A 209 7.43 16.25 6.33
N SER A 210 8.65 16.76 6.38
CA SER A 210 9.09 17.86 5.53
C SER A 210 8.92 17.53 4.04
N GLU A 211 8.91 18.54 3.18
CA GLU A 211 8.83 18.33 1.73
C GLU A 211 9.96 17.44 1.22
N ASN A 212 11.20 17.68 1.65
CA ASN A 212 12.36 16.85 1.30
C ASN A 212 12.18 15.37 1.73
N GLU A 213 11.56 15.12 2.89
CA GLU A 213 11.27 13.76 3.33
C GLU A 213 10.16 13.10 2.49
N TRP A 214 9.20 13.87 1.99
CA TRP A 214 8.19 13.36 1.05
C TRP A 214 8.80 13.10 -0.33
N GLU A 215 9.71 13.95 -0.82
CA GLU A 215 10.45 13.71 -2.07
C GLU A 215 11.28 12.43 -2.00
N LYS A 216 11.80 12.10 -0.81
CA LYS A 216 12.53 10.85 -0.52
C LYS A 216 11.62 9.69 -0.10
N TRP A 217 10.30 9.85 -0.14
CA TRP A 217 9.39 8.82 0.32
C TRP A 217 9.26 7.70 -0.73
N GLU A 218 9.76 6.51 -0.39
CA GLU A 218 9.64 5.30 -1.22
C GLU A 218 8.30 4.57 -1.03
N GLY A 219 7.49 4.96 -0.05
CA GLY A 219 6.31 4.21 0.38
C GLY A 219 5.17 4.18 -0.64
N LEU A 220 4.33 3.17 -0.52
CA LEU A 220 3.17 2.98 -1.39
C LEU A 220 1.90 3.63 -0.83
N SER A 221 0.84 3.71 -1.66
CA SER A 221 -0.45 4.26 -1.24
C SER A 221 -1.01 3.69 0.07
N PRO A 222 -0.90 2.37 0.39
CA PRO A 222 -1.34 1.83 1.67
C PRO A 222 -0.61 2.42 2.89
N GLU A 223 0.67 2.76 2.76
CA GLU A 223 1.43 3.39 3.85
C GLU A 223 0.96 4.82 4.09
N PHE A 224 0.69 5.57 3.02
CA PHE A 224 0.07 6.88 3.13
C PHE A 224 -1.29 6.80 3.85
N TYR A 225 -2.14 5.85 3.49
CA TYR A 225 -3.46 5.70 4.13
C TYR A 225 -3.39 5.39 5.62
N ARG A 226 -2.33 4.71 6.08
CA ARG A 226 -2.08 4.42 7.50
C ARG A 226 -1.36 5.56 8.23
N THR A 227 -0.85 6.54 7.52
CA THR A 227 -0.13 7.66 8.12
C THR A 227 -1.06 8.46 9.02
N ARG A 228 -0.69 8.59 10.29
CA ARG A 228 -1.43 9.36 11.30
C ARG A 228 -0.95 10.81 11.33
N PHE A 229 -1.88 11.73 11.11
CA PHE A 229 -1.71 13.18 11.23
C PHE A 229 -2.25 13.66 12.58
N LYS A 230 -1.51 14.57 13.21
CA LYS A 230 -1.89 15.26 14.45
C LYS A 230 -1.75 16.76 14.19
N LEU A 231 -2.83 17.51 14.34
CA LEU A 231 -2.85 18.95 14.12
C LEU A 231 -3.52 19.62 15.32
N PRO A 232 -3.09 20.83 15.72
CA PRO A 232 -3.76 21.57 16.79
C PRO A 232 -5.26 21.71 16.54
N SER A 233 -6.07 21.46 17.58
CA SER A 233 -7.54 21.53 17.57
C SER A 233 -8.28 20.53 16.65
N TYR A 234 -7.57 19.62 15.97
CA TYR A 234 -8.17 18.54 15.16
C TYR A 234 -7.95 17.19 15.82
N ARG A 235 -8.97 16.33 15.75
CA ARG A 235 -8.83 14.91 16.13
C ARG A 235 -7.75 14.28 15.27
N ALA A 236 -6.91 13.41 15.86
CA ALA A 236 -5.94 12.70 15.06
C ALA A 236 -6.64 11.87 13.96
N PHE A 237 -6.14 11.95 12.73
CA PHE A 237 -6.76 11.30 11.58
C PHE A 237 -5.72 10.60 10.70
N SER A 238 -6.17 9.68 9.86
CA SER A 238 -5.29 8.96 8.95
C SER A 238 -5.27 9.59 7.56
N GLY A 239 -4.29 9.26 6.73
CA GLY A 239 -4.26 9.66 5.32
C GLY A 239 -5.52 9.24 4.54
N LEU A 240 -6.17 8.15 4.94
CA LEU A 240 -7.48 7.75 4.39
C LEU A 240 -8.60 8.74 4.74
N ILE A 241 -8.62 9.24 5.97
CA ILE A 241 -9.60 10.25 6.39
C ILE A 241 -9.31 11.59 5.70
N LEU A 242 -8.03 11.95 5.53
CA LEU A 242 -7.61 13.13 4.78
C LEU A 242 -8.06 13.06 3.31
N GLN A 243 -7.87 11.91 2.67
CA GLN A 243 -8.41 11.63 1.34
C GLN A 243 -9.93 11.82 1.33
N SER A 244 -10.64 11.19 2.25
CA SER A 244 -12.10 11.29 2.33
C SER A 244 -12.60 12.73 2.52
N ALA A 245 -11.86 13.56 3.26
CA ALA A 245 -12.16 14.97 3.47
C ALA A 245 -12.05 15.80 2.18
N LEU A 246 -11.07 15.50 1.32
CA LEU A 246 -10.93 16.12 -0.01
C LEU A 246 -12.06 15.71 -0.96
N GLU A 247 -12.66 14.54 -0.75
CA GLU A 247 -13.60 13.91 -1.69
C GLU A 247 -15.07 14.34 -1.52
N LYS A 248 -15.35 15.37 -0.71
CA LYS A 248 -16.70 15.89 -0.37
C LYS A 248 -17.66 16.14 -1.55
N LYS A 249 -17.22 16.09 -2.82
CA LYS A 249 -18.02 16.24 -4.05
C LYS A 249 -17.81 15.17 -5.12
N GLY A 250 -17.43 13.94 -4.75
CA GLY A 250 -17.72 12.74 -5.57
C GLY A 250 -16.64 12.26 -6.56
N LYS A 251 -15.41 12.77 -6.51
CA LYS A 251 -14.29 12.16 -7.24
C LYS A 251 -13.21 11.68 -6.27
N ARG A 252 -12.94 10.37 -6.32
CA ARG A 252 -11.89 9.75 -5.51
C ARG A 252 -10.51 10.24 -5.95
N HIS A 253 -9.74 10.81 -5.04
CA HIS A 253 -8.38 11.28 -5.31
C HIS A 253 -7.39 10.20 -4.88
N ASN A 254 -6.63 9.63 -5.81
CA ASN A 254 -5.53 8.73 -5.44
C ASN A 254 -4.40 9.51 -4.72
N VAL A 255 -3.49 8.80 -4.07
CA VAL A 255 -2.38 9.41 -3.30
C VAL A 255 -1.56 10.37 -4.15
N LYS A 256 -1.26 9.99 -5.40
CA LYS A 256 -0.57 10.87 -6.36
C LYS A 256 -1.31 12.21 -6.53
N LYS A 257 -2.63 12.17 -6.70
CA LYS A 257 -3.43 13.39 -6.88
C LYS A 257 -3.46 14.26 -5.63
N ILE A 258 -3.45 13.67 -4.44
CA ILE A 258 -3.38 14.40 -3.17
C ILE A 258 -2.07 15.20 -3.10
N PHE A 259 -0.93 14.57 -3.40
CA PHE A 259 0.36 15.24 -3.42
C PHE A 259 0.48 16.29 -4.54
N GLU A 260 -0.05 16.01 -5.75
CA GLU A 260 -0.13 16.98 -6.84
C GLU A 260 -0.91 18.24 -6.43
N LEU A 261 -2.06 18.08 -5.77
CA LEU A 261 -2.87 19.20 -5.29
C LEU A 261 -2.14 20.03 -4.22
N ALA A 262 -1.28 19.40 -3.43
CA ALA A 262 -0.43 20.06 -2.44
C ALA A 262 0.86 20.66 -3.03
N GLY A 263 1.12 20.45 -4.32
CA GLY A 263 2.36 20.88 -4.97
C GLY A 263 3.61 20.15 -4.47
N ILE A 264 3.48 18.95 -3.91
CA ILE A 264 4.59 18.13 -3.44
C ILE A 264 4.81 16.98 -4.43
N LYS A 265 6.07 16.65 -4.75
CA LYS A 265 6.43 15.57 -5.66
C LYS A 265 7.00 14.37 -4.89
N PRO A 266 6.18 13.43 -4.43
CA PRO A 266 6.66 12.31 -3.63
C PRO A 266 7.52 11.36 -4.47
N GLY A 267 8.62 10.87 -3.90
CA GLY A 267 9.49 9.90 -4.56
C GLY A 267 10.17 10.43 -5.83
N SER A 268 10.37 11.75 -5.93
CA SER A 268 11.06 12.41 -7.04
C SER A 268 12.51 12.78 -6.72
N ASP A 269 13.02 12.34 -5.59
CA ASP A 269 14.44 12.44 -5.28
C ASP A 269 15.29 11.80 -6.41
N PRO A 270 16.29 12.52 -6.97
CA PRO A 270 17.08 12.03 -8.09
C PRO A 270 17.78 10.69 -7.81
N ASP A 271 18.28 10.48 -6.59
CA ASP A 271 18.98 9.25 -6.22
C ASP A 271 18.00 8.06 -6.15
N LEU A 272 16.78 8.30 -5.65
CA LEU A 272 15.71 7.29 -5.68
C LEU A 272 15.27 6.94 -7.10
N LEU A 273 15.14 7.94 -7.97
CA LEU A 273 14.80 7.72 -9.38
C LEU A 273 15.90 6.94 -10.08
N ARG A 274 17.17 7.28 -9.84
CA ARG A 274 18.34 6.56 -10.35
C ARG A 274 18.35 5.11 -9.87
N LYS A 275 18.20 4.87 -8.56
CA LYS A 275 18.10 3.52 -7.99
C LYS A 275 16.96 2.70 -8.58
N ARG A 276 15.78 3.30 -8.78
CA ARG A 276 14.64 2.62 -9.43
C ARG A 276 14.92 2.28 -10.89
N ALA A 277 15.58 3.19 -11.62
CA ALA A 277 16.02 2.93 -12.98
C ALA A 277 17.03 1.77 -13.01
N THR A 278 18.02 1.77 -12.11
CA THR A 278 19.04 0.72 -11.99
C THR A 278 18.41 -0.64 -11.71
N ASN A 279 17.57 -0.74 -10.68
CA ASN A 279 16.88 -1.99 -10.36
C ASN A 279 16.01 -2.50 -11.52
N LYS A 280 15.36 -1.60 -12.25
CA LYS A 280 14.55 -1.98 -13.42
C LYS A 280 15.44 -2.47 -14.57
N TYR A 281 16.57 -1.81 -14.79
CA TYR A 281 17.54 -2.19 -15.80
C TYR A 281 18.15 -3.55 -15.49
N GLU A 282 18.70 -3.74 -14.29
CA GLU A 282 19.25 -5.02 -13.80
C GLU A 282 18.23 -6.16 -13.93
N ARG A 283 16.96 -5.90 -13.59
CA ARG A 283 15.91 -6.92 -13.74
C ARG A 283 15.64 -7.35 -15.19
N ILE A 284 15.77 -6.44 -16.15
CA ILE A 284 15.45 -6.71 -17.57
C ILE A 284 16.68 -7.20 -18.33
N PHE A 285 17.84 -6.63 -18.02
CA PHE A 285 19.06 -6.78 -18.79
C PHE A 285 20.18 -7.51 -18.04
N GLY A 286 20.06 -7.71 -16.73
CA GLY A 286 21.09 -8.43 -15.94
C GLY A 286 21.31 -9.87 -16.39
N ILE A 287 20.34 -10.44 -17.12
CA ILE A 287 20.46 -11.72 -17.83
C ILE A 287 21.64 -11.76 -18.84
N PHE A 288 22.06 -10.60 -19.34
CA PHE A 288 23.16 -10.45 -20.29
C PHE A 288 24.49 -10.10 -19.63
N ASP A 289 24.56 -10.08 -18.30
CA ASP A 289 25.82 -9.86 -17.58
C ASP A 289 26.63 -11.17 -17.43
N ASP A 290 25.97 -12.33 -17.53
CA ASP A 290 26.61 -13.65 -17.53
C ASP A 290 26.24 -14.45 -18.81
N PRO A 291 27.21 -14.75 -19.68
CA PRO A 291 27.04 -15.64 -20.83
C PRO A 291 26.36 -16.98 -20.52
N SER A 292 26.62 -17.53 -19.33
CA SER A 292 26.15 -18.85 -18.90
C SER A 292 24.63 -18.87 -18.68
N GLU A 293 24.05 -17.73 -18.26
CA GLU A 293 22.59 -17.59 -18.13
C GLU A 293 21.92 -17.61 -19.50
N ILE A 294 22.48 -16.90 -20.49
CA ILE A 294 21.98 -16.92 -21.88
C ILE A 294 22.09 -18.30 -22.50
N ASN A 295 23.23 -18.98 -22.31
CA ASN A 295 23.41 -20.36 -22.76
C ASN A 295 22.31 -21.28 -22.21
N SER A 296 22.10 -21.24 -20.89
CA SER A 296 21.07 -22.05 -20.22
C SER A 296 19.66 -21.79 -20.75
N LEU A 297 19.35 -20.55 -21.17
CA LEU A 297 18.05 -20.20 -21.76
C LEU A 297 17.90 -20.73 -23.18
N LEU A 298 18.93 -20.55 -24.01
CA LEU A 298 18.91 -21.02 -25.40
C LEU A 298 18.86 -22.55 -25.47
N LEU A 299 19.43 -23.24 -24.48
CA LEU A 299 19.34 -24.70 -24.32
C LEU A 299 17.92 -25.20 -23.94
N GLN A 300 16.99 -24.32 -23.54
CA GLN A 300 15.58 -24.68 -23.40
C GLN A 300 14.87 -24.88 -24.74
N VAL A 301 15.43 -24.32 -25.82
CA VAL A 301 14.81 -24.35 -27.16
C VAL A 301 15.38 -25.49 -27.99
N HIS A 302 16.71 -25.64 -27.97
CA HIS A 302 17.47 -26.62 -28.73
C HIS A 302 18.63 -27.14 -27.90
N THR A 303 19.00 -28.41 -28.05
CA THR A 303 20.22 -28.93 -27.43
C THR A 303 21.47 -28.34 -28.09
N GLU A 304 22.66 -28.52 -27.49
CA GLU A 304 23.92 -28.07 -28.09
C GLU A 304 24.14 -28.65 -29.49
N GLU A 305 23.77 -29.93 -29.70
CA GLU A 305 23.86 -30.60 -31.00
C GLU A 305 22.87 -30.03 -32.00
N GLU A 306 21.64 -29.75 -31.59
CA GLU A 306 20.64 -29.14 -32.48
C GLU A 306 21.03 -27.72 -32.88
N TRP A 307 21.74 -26.98 -32.01
CA TRP A 307 22.25 -25.65 -32.38
C TRP A 307 23.27 -25.70 -33.53
N LYS A 308 24.03 -26.80 -33.66
CA LYS A 308 25.01 -26.99 -34.76
C LYS A 308 24.38 -27.24 -36.14
N ASP A 309 23.08 -27.50 -36.20
CA ASP A 309 22.32 -27.66 -37.44
C ASP A 309 21.93 -26.32 -38.10
N PHE A 310 21.34 -26.38 -39.30
CA PHE A 310 20.91 -25.19 -40.06
C PHE A 310 19.57 -24.61 -39.60
N HIS A 311 19.63 -23.40 -39.05
CA HIS A 311 18.48 -22.67 -38.53
C HIS A 311 17.90 -21.65 -39.51
N ILE A 312 16.62 -21.34 -39.35
CA ILE A 312 15.97 -20.20 -40.02
C ILE A 312 15.60 -19.15 -38.96
N PRO A 313 16.08 -17.89 -39.06
CA PRO A 313 15.80 -16.85 -38.06
C PRO A 313 14.29 -16.66 -37.79
N GLY A 314 13.46 -16.76 -38.84
CA GLY A 314 12.01 -16.63 -38.73
C GLY A 314 11.33 -17.70 -37.87
N GLU A 315 11.88 -18.91 -37.84
CA GLU A 315 11.37 -20.02 -37.02
C GLU A 315 11.78 -19.84 -35.55
N LEU A 316 13.04 -19.45 -35.32
CA LEU A 316 13.56 -19.19 -33.98
C LEU A 316 12.83 -18.05 -33.27
N ARG A 317 12.50 -16.96 -33.98
CA ARG A 317 11.80 -15.78 -33.40
C ARG A 317 10.57 -16.13 -32.57
N LYS A 318 9.85 -17.21 -32.91
CA LYS A 318 8.61 -17.62 -32.24
C LYS A 318 8.83 -18.55 -31.06
N LYS A 319 10.02 -19.13 -30.91
CA LYS A 319 10.38 -20.00 -29.80
C LYS A 319 10.44 -19.17 -28.51
N GLU A 320 10.14 -19.82 -27.39
CA GLU A 320 10.05 -19.16 -26.09
C GLU A 320 11.03 -19.78 -25.10
N VAL A 321 11.58 -18.93 -24.23
CA VAL A 321 12.44 -19.30 -23.10
C VAL A 321 11.83 -18.74 -21.83
N ARG A 322 12.09 -19.39 -20.69
CA ARG A 322 11.60 -18.94 -19.39
C ARG A 322 12.74 -18.42 -18.54
N TYR A 323 12.57 -17.20 -18.05
CA TYR A 323 13.49 -16.53 -17.13
C TYR A 323 12.71 -15.77 -16.05
N ALA A 324 13.15 -15.88 -14.79
CA ALA A 324 12.55 -15.20 -13.65
C ALA A 324 11.00 -15.30 -13.56
N GLY A 325 10.43 -16.46 -13.91
CA GLY A 325 8.99 -16.72 -13.88
C GLY A 325 8.20 -16.11 -15.05
N MET A 326 8.86 -15.53 -16.05
CA MET A 326 8.25 -14.95 -17.25
C MET A 326 8.65 -15.75 -18.51
N SER A 327 7.76 -15.76 -19.51
CA SER A 327 8.05 -16.32 -20.85
C SER A 327 8.49 -15.21 -21.80
N TYR A 328 9.63 -15.41 -22.46
CA TYR A 328 10.17 -14.49 -23.45
C TYR A 328 10.31 -15.19 -24.79
N LYS A 329 9.82 -14.58 -25.86
CA LYS A 329 10.14 -15.02 -27.21
C LYS A 329 11.61 -14.76 -27.49
N LEU A 330 12.27 -15.65 -28.23
CA LEU A 330 13.64 -15.42 -28.71
C LEU A 330 13.76 -14.13 -29.54
N HIS A 331 12.68 -13.74 -30.24
CA HIS A 331 12.57 -12.42 -30.85
C HIS A 331 12.81 -11.28 -29.84
N THR A 332 12.11 -11.31 -28.70
CA THR A 332 12.22 -10.29 -27.64
C THR A 332 13.60 -10.34 -26.99
N LEU A 333 14.13 -11.53 -26.73
CA LEU A 333 15.46 -11.70 -26.17
C LEU A 333 16.55 -11.10 -27.08
N ALA A 334 16.47 -11.36 -28.39
CA ALA A 334 17.39 -10.78 -29.38
C ALA A 334 17.27 -9.25 -29.45
N MET A 335 16.05 -8.69 -29.38
CA MET A 335 15.88 -7.23 -29.34
C MET A 335 16.48 -6.62 -28.08
N LEU A 336 16.25 -7.24 -26.91
CA LEU A 336 16.81 -6.80 -25.64
C LEU A 336 18.34 -6.88 -25.62
N TRP A 337 18.93 -7.91 -26.24
CA TRP A 337 20.38 -8.00 -26.45
C TRP A 337 20.92 -6.81 -27.26
N GLY A 338 20.24 -6.42 -28.33
CA GLY A 338 20.59 -5.23 -29.11
C GLY A 338 20.56 -3.94 -28.27
N VAL A 339 19.54 -3.79 -27.42
CA VAL A 339 19.45 -2.64 -26.48
C VAL A 339 20.56 -2.67 -25.42
N TYR A 340 20.85 -3.86 -24.86
CA TYR A 340 21.91 -4.05 -23.88
C TYR A 340 23.27 -3.60 -24.44
N LYS A 341 23.60 -4.02 -25.67
CA LYS A 341 24.85 -3.61 -26.33
C LYS A 341 24.95 -2.09 -26.48
N ILE A 342 23.90 -1.42 -26.94
CA ILE A 342 23.89 0.04 -27.06
C ILE A 342 24.13 0.71 -25.71
N ASN A 343 23.48 0.21 -24.65
CA ASN A 343 23.61 0.80 -23.32
C ASN A 343 24.95 0.49 -22.66
N SER A 344 25.63 -0.60 -23.03
CA SER A 344 26.98 -0.93 -22.55
C SER A 344 28.04 0.09 -22.97
N GLU A 345 27.79 0.86 -24.03
CA GLU A 345 28.69 1.90 -24.54
C GLU A 345 28.40 3.29 -23.93
N ARG A 346 27.39 3.41 -23.05
CA ARG A 346 26.95 4.70 -22.47
C ARG A 346 27.51 4.94 -21.07
N ALA A 347 27.72 6.21 -20.72
CA ALA A 347 28.41 6.61 -19.51
C ALA A 347 27.62 6.37 -18.20
N GLY A 348 26.29 6.39 -18.27
CA GLY A 348 25.44 6.20 -17.10
C GLY A 348 24.01 5.82 -17.46
N ILE A 349 23.26 5.34 -16.45
CA ILE A 349 21.87 4.92 -16.63
C ILE A 349 20.93 6.05 -17.05
N GLU A 350 21.32 7.29 -16.78
CA GLU A 350 20.66 8.50 -17.24
C GLU A 350 20.64 8.61 -18.77
N ASP A 351 21.66 8.04 -19.43
CA ASP A 351 21.80 8.05 -20.88
C ASP A 351 21.21 6.78 -21.52
N TYR A 352 20.75 5.81 -20.73
CA TYR A 352 20.28 4.53 -21.30
C TYR A 352 19.01 4.72 -22.13
N VAL A 353 18.99 4.06 -23.28
CA VAL A 353 17.83 3.99 -24.16
C VAL A 353 17.01 2.74 -23.87
N THR A 354 15.70 2.88 -23.99
CA THR A 354 14.77 1.76 -23.97
C THR A 354 14.56 1.21 -25.37
N LEU A 355 13.95 0.03 -25.45
CA LEU A 355 13.51 -0.55 -26.72
C LEU A 355 12.58 0.40 -27.50
N THR A 356 11.71 1.12 -26.79
CA THR A 356 10.81 2.10 -27.39
C THR A 356 11.59 3.25 -28.00
N ASP A 357 12.61 3.77 -27.31
CA ASP A 357 13.41 4.89 -27.81
C ASP A 357 14.14 4.49 -29.10
N ILE A 358 14.74 3.29 -29.12
CA ILE A 358 15.46 2.77 -30.30
C ILE A 358 14.52 2.54 -31.49
N GLN A 359 13.27 2.13 -31.25
CA GLN A 359 12.30 1.92 -32.34
C GLN A 359 11.90 3.22 -33.05
N HIS A 360 12.01 4.36 -32.38
CA HIS A 360 11.68 5.69 -32.91
C HIS A 360 12.90 6.45 -33.46
N ASP A 361 14.11 5.94 -33.22
CA ASP A 361 15.36 6.52 -33.72
C ASP A 361 15.81 5.80 -35.00
N GLU A 362 15.76 6.49 -36.15
CA GLU A 362 16.13 5.90 -37.44
C GLU A 362 17.58 5.39 -37.50
N GLN A 363 18.50 6.00 -36.75
CA GLN A 363 19.91 5.60 -36.73
C GLN A 363 20.11 4.32 -35.91
N LEU A 364 19.38 4.18 -34.80
CA LEU A 364 19.54 3.07 -33.87
C LEU A 364 18.61 1.88 -34.18
N LYS A 365 17.55 2.10 -34.98
CA LYS A 365 16.51 1.10 -35.27
C LYS A 365 17.07 -0.24 -35.75
N HIS A 366 18.14 -0.24 -36.54
CA HIS A 366 18.75 -1.46 -37.08
C HIS A 366 19.35 -2.38 -36.00
N HIS A 367 19.79 -1.80 -34.88
CA HIS A 367 20.44 -2.52 -33.78
C HIS A 367 19.46 -3.28 -32.88
N ALA A 368 18.21 -2.82 -32.75
CA ALA A 368 17.16 -3.54 -32.02
C ALA A 368 16.24 -4.31 -32.97
N THR A 369 16.83 -5.08 -33.90
CA THR A 369 16.08 -5.99 -34.78
C THR A 369 16.45 -7.44 -34.50
N SER A 370 15.47 -8.34 -34.50
CA SER A 370 15.73 -9.78 -34.34
C SER A 370 16.16 -10.43 -35.67
N ASN A 371 17.21 -9.91 -36.30
CA ASN A 371 17.73 -10.42 -37.56
C ASN A 371 18.78 -11.52 -37.33
N GLN A 372 19.23 -12.16 -38.41
CA GLN A 372 20.23 -13.24 -38.36
C GLN A 372 21.50 -12.81 -37.63
N ARG A 373 22.01 -11.61 -37.91
CA ARG A 373 23.22 -11.06 -37.29
C ARG A 373 23.08 -10.95 -35.77
N ILE A 374 21.99 -10.37 -35.27
CA ILE A 374 21.78 -10.22 -33.82
C ILE A 374 21.61 -11.59 -33.14
N PHE A 375 20.97 -12.55 -33.82
CA PHE A 375 20.92 -13.93 -33.30
C PHE A 375 22.30 -14.58 -33.26
N SER A 376 23.14 -14.41 -34.30
CA SER A 376 24.54 -14.86 -34.27
C SER A 376 25.29 -14.27 -33.09
N GLU A 377 25.25 -12.94 -32.93
CA GLU A 377 25.94 -12.26 -31.85
C GLU A 377 25.49 -12.78 -30.46
N LEU A 378 24.19 -13.07 -30.29
CA LEU A 378 23.66 -13.63 -29.05
C LEU A 378 24.10 -15.09 -28.82
N LEU A 379 24.12 -15.91 -29.87
CA LEU A 379 24.56 -17.32 -29.80
C LEU A 379 26.07 -17.41 -29.54
N ASP A 380 26.87 -16.57 -30.21
CA ASP A 380 28.30 -16.44 -30.00
C ASP A 380 28.61 -15.99 -28.58
N TYR A 381 27.87 -15.00 -28.08
CA TYR A 381 27.96 -14.55 -26.69
C TYR A 381 27.67 -15.70 -25.71
N ALA A 382 26.69 -16.55 -26.03
CA ALA A 382 26.34 -17.73 -25.25
C ALA A 382 27.29 -18.93 -25.42
N GLY A 383 28.32 -18.82 -26.27
CA GLY A 383 29.24 -19.92 -26.58
C GLY A 383 28.63 -21.06 -27.38
N LEU A 384 27.53 -20.82 -28.10
CA LEU A 384 26.83 -21.83 -28.89
C LEU A 384 27.25 -21.79 -30.37
N GLU A 385 27.84 -22.89 -30.83
CA GLU A 385 28.12 -23.10 -32.25
C GLU A 385 26.80 -23.20 -33.02
N HIS A 386 26.68 -22.46 -34.12
CA HIS A 386 25.44 -22.36 -34.87
C HIS A 386 25.66 -22.22 -36.38
N LYS A 387 24.68 -22.67 -37.17
CA LYS A 387 24.67 -22.49 -38.62
C LYS A 387 23.36 -21.89 -39.10
N TRP A 388 23.44 -20.98 -40.05
CA TRP A 388 22.26 -20.41 -40.69
C TRP A 388 22.01 -21.06 -42.03
N ARG A 389 20.75 -21.41 -42.28
CA ARG A 389 20.32 -21.87 -43.59
C ARG A 389 20.52 -20.73 -44.60
N ALA A 390 21.29 -21.00 -45.64
CA ALA A 390 21.49 -20.04 -46.71
C ALA A 390 20.15 -19.69 -47.37
N THR A 391 20.06 -18.44 -47.82
CA THR A 391 18.92 -17.86 -48.51
C THR A 391 19.23 -17.66 -49.99
N LEU A 392 18.20 -17.43 -50.80
CA LEU A 392 18.34 -17.29 -52.25
C LEU A 392 19.41 -16.26 -52.69
N PRO A 393 19.58 -15.09 -52.04
CA PRO A 393 20.64 -14.14 -52.40
C PRO A 393 22.06 -14.62 -52.07
N GLU A 394 22.22 -15.60 -51.18
CA GLU A 394 23.52 -16.10 -50.71
C GLU A 394 24.04 -17.27 -51.56
N VAL A 395 23.23 -17.77 -52.49
CA VAL A 395 23.55 -18.92 -53.34
C VAL A 395 23.44 -18.58 -54.81
N SER A 396 24.36 -19.11 -55.64
CA SER A 396 24.39 -18.82 -57.07
C SER A 396 23.63 -19.88 -57.86
N ILE A 397 22.30 -19.76 -57.92
CA ILE A 397 21.44 -20.72 -58.63
C ILE A 397 21.60 -20.69 -60.16
N THR A 398 22.40 -19.78 -60.72
CA THR A 398 22.74 -19.76 -62.15
C THR A 398 24.11 -20.38 -62.44
N ASN A 399 24.87 -20.74 -61.40
CA ASN A 399 26.13 -21.45 -61.56
C ASN A 399 25.85 -22.95 -61.77
N GLY A 400 26.35 -23.51 -62.88
CA GLY A 400 26.13 -24.90 -63.24
C GLY A 400 26.73 -25.91 -62.26
N GLU A 401 27.88 -25.62 -61.67
CA GLU A 401 28.51 -26.49 -60.66
C GLU A 401 27.70 -26.52 -59.37
N TYR A 402 27.26 -25.35 -58.91
CA TYR A 402 26.40 -25.23 -57.72
C TYR A 402 25.05 -25.94 -57.95
N LEU A 403 24.40 -25.70 -59.09
CA LEU A 403 23.16 -26.39 -59.44
C LEU A 403 23.36 -27.90 -59.49
N ARG A 404 24.45 -28.38 -60.09
CA ARG A 404 24.77 -29.81 -60.16
C ARG A 404 24.92 -30.41 -58.76
N HIS A 405 25.61 -29.72 -57.85
CA HIS A 405 25.73 -30.14 -56.45
C HIS A 405 24.38 -30.13 -55.72
N LEU A 406 23.59 -29.07 -55.85
CA LEU A 406 22.27 -28.97 -55.23
C LEU A 406 21.32 -30.07 -55.74
N LEU A 407 21.33 -30.32 -57.04
CA LEU A 407 20.44 -31.26 -57.71
C LEU A 407 20.82 -32.73 -57.49
N SER A 408 22.07 -33.02 -57.08
CA SER A 408 22.45 -34.38 -56.65
C SER A 408 21.87 -34.76 -55.28
N HIS A 409 21.32 -33.79 -54.55
CA HIS A 409 20.74 -33.97 -53.22
C HIS A 409 19.22 -33.71 -53.24
N GLY A 410 18.55 -34.33 -54.21
CA GLY A 410 17.11 -34.23 -54.41
C GLY A 410 16.30 -35.28 -53.63
N THR A 411 15.04 -34.97 -53.39
CA THR A 411 14.03 -35.94 -52.93
C THR A 411 12.71 -35.74 -53.66
N LEU A 412 12.03 -36.84 -54.00
CA LEU A 412 10.69 -36.84 -54.58
C LEU A 412 9.83 -37.87 -53.83
N ASN A 413 8.71 -37.43 -53.25
CA ASN A 413 7.85 -38.27 -52.40
C ASN A 413 8.58 -38.97 -51.23
N GLY A 414 9.70 -38.40 -50.76
CA GLY A 414 10.52 -38.96 -49.67
C GLY A 414 11.64 -39.89 -50.13
N GLU A 415 11.69 -40.25 -51.42
CA GLU A 415 12.77 -41.05 -52.00
C GLU A 415 13.89 -40.13 -52.52
N SER A 416 15.14 -40.57 -52.39
CA SER A 416 16.30 -39.82 -52.89
C SER A 416 16.29 -39.81 -54.42
N VAL A 417 16.61 -38.65 -54.99
CA VAL A 417 16.70 -38.41 -56.43
C VAL A 417 18.07 -37.80 -56.71
N GLY A 418 18.87 -38.48 -57.50
CA GLY A 418 20.18 -38.02 -57.94
C GLY A 418 20.17 -37.50 -59.38
N LEU A 419 21.34 -37.09 -59.87
CA LEU A 419 21.50 -36.56 -61.23
C LEU A 419 21.08 -37.55 -62.32
N THR A 420 21.30 -38.85 -62.11
CA THR A 420 20.94 -39.90 -63.07
C THR A 420 19.42 -40.01 -63.27
N ASP A 421 18.64 -39.80 -62.22
CA ASP A 421 17.18 -39.88 -62.26
C ASP A 421 16.58 -38.71 -63.05
N LEU A 422 17.26 -37.56 -63.05
CA LEU A 422 16.83 -36.36 -63.77
C LEU A 422 16.82 -36.54 -65.30
N HIS A 423 17.54 -37.53 -65.85
CA HIS A 423 17.42 -37.88 -67.27
C HIS A 423 16.00 -38.30 -67.63
N GLY A 424 15.33 -39.07 -66.75
CA GLY A 424 13.97 -39.57 -66.93
C GLY A 424 12.88 -38.63 -66.43
N PHE A 425 13.24 -37.52 -65.78
CA PHE A 425 12.26 -36.56 -65.26
C PHE A 425 11.64 -35.75 -66.39
N ASN A 426 10.32 -35.52 -66.31
CA ASN A 426 9.65 -34.43 -67.00
C ASN A 426 9.57 -33.20 -66.08
N SER A 427 9.22 -32.01 -66.62
CA SER A 427 9.19 -30.80 -65.78
C SER A 427 8.15 -30.88 -64.65
N THR A 428 7.09 -31.68 -64.78
CA THR A 428 6.10 -31.87 -63.72
C THR A 428 6.68 -32.64 -62.53
N MET A 429 7.49 -33.67 -62.79
CA MET A 429 8.21 -34.41 -61.74
C MET A 429 9.27 -33.53 -61.08
N PHE A 430 10.09 -32.83 -61.88
CA PHE A 430 11.09 -31.90 -61.38
C PHE A 430 10.49 -30.83 -60.47
N ARG A 431 9.36 -30.23 -60.88
CA ARG A 431 8.66 -29.21 -60.08
C ARG A 431 8.27 -29.68 -58.68
N LYS A 432 7.96 -30.96 -58.53
CA LYS A 432 7.54 -31.57 -57.25
C LYS A 432 8.73 -32.01 -56.38
N ALA A 433 9.90 -32.19 -56.97
CA ALA A 433 11.10 -32.56 -56.22
C ALA A 433 11.55 -31.42 -55.30
N LYS A 434 12.19 -31.78 -54.19
CA LYS A 434 12.80 -30.87 -53.22
C LYS A 434 14.30 -31.09 -53.23
N TYR A 435 15.06 -30.02 -53.27
CA TYR A 435 16.51 -30.05 -53.29
C TYR A 435 17.04 -29.38 -52.03
N CYS A 436 18.05 -29.99 -51.41
CA CYS A 436 18.69 -29.47 -50.21
C CYS A 436 20.20 -29.52 -50.41
N ASP A 437 20.86 -28.37 -50.30
CA ASP A 437 22.31 -28.31 -50.23
C ASP A 437 22.75 -28.77 -48.82
N PRO A 438 23.60 -29.80 -48.68
CA PRO A 438 24.10 -30.26 -47.39
C PRO A 438 25.13 -29.31 -46.74
N ASP A 439 25.84 -28.49 -47.53
CA ASP A 439 26.95 -27.65 -47.07
C ASP A 439 26.46 -26.34 -46.45
N ASN A 440 25.31 -25.82 -46.89
CA ASN A 440 24.73 -24.56 -46.41
C ASN A 440 23.24 -24.66 -46.03
N GLY A 441 22.64 -25.84 -46.16
CA GLY A 441 21.26 -26.12 -45.80
C GLY A 441 20.21 -25.48 -46.70
N PHE A 442 20.58 -24.82 -47.80
CA PHE A 442 19.65 -24.17 -48.73
C PHE A 442 18.63 -25.19 -49.23
N ARG A 443 17.34 -24.86 -49.10
CA ARG A 443 16.23 -25.73 -49.51
C ARG A 443 15.35 -25.04 -50.52
N VAL A 444 15.08 -25.74 -51.63
CA VAL A 444 14.25 -25.21 -52.71
C VAL A 444 13.43 -26.32 -53.35
N THR A 445 12.21 -26.01 -53.80
CA THR A 445 11.45 -26.94 -54.66
C THR A 445 11.93 -26.77 -56.10
N GLY A 446 11.87 -27.81 -56.92
CA GLY A 446 12.22 -27.68 -58.34
C GLY A 446 11.38 -26.62 -59.05
N HIS A 447 10.12 -26.44 -58.64
CA HIS A 447 9.27 -25.36 -59.15
C HIS A 447 9.85 -23.97 -58.85
N SER A 448 10.16 -23.71 -57.57
CA SER A 448 10.77 -22.45 -57.16
C SER A 448 12.13 -22.24 -57.79
N LEU A 449 12.95 -23.29 -57.91
CA LEU A 449 14.26 -23.22 -58.54
C LEU A 449 14.15 -22.75 -59.99
N MET A 450 13.22 -23.33 -60.78
CA MET A 450 12.98 -22.88 -62.16
C MET A 450 12.50 -21.44 -62.24
N LEU A 451 11.57 -21.05 -61.34
CA LEU A 451 11.07 -19.68 -61.30
C LEU A 451 12.20 -18.68 -61.03
N PHE A 452 13.05 -18.95 -60.04
CA PHE A 452 14.15 -18.04 -59.71
C PHE A 452 15.24 -18.07 -60.78
N TYR A 453 15.60 -19.25 -61.30
CA TYR A 453 16.61 -19.39 -62.35
C TYR A 453 16.25 -18.56 -63.59
N SER A 454 15.03 -18.70 -64.10
CA SER A 454 14.55 -17.98 -65.28
C SER A 454 14.33 -16.48 -65.04
N ALA A 455 14.09 -16.05 -63.80
CA ALA A 455 14.02 -14.64 -63.43
C ALA A 455 15.39 -13.98 -63.24
N ALA A 456 16.47 -14.75 -63.09
CA ALA A 456 17.80 -14.24 -62.80
C ALA A 456 18.34 -13.25 -63.86
N PRO A 457 18.19 -13.48 -65.18
CA PRO A 457 18.65 -12.53 -66.19
C PRO A 457 17.94 -11.17 -66.07
N TYR A 458 16.63 -11.18 -65.83
CA TYR A 458 15.86 -9.96 -65.63
C TYR A 458 16.31 -9.21 -64.37
N ALA A 459 16.51 -9.93 -63.26
CA ALA A 459 17.01 -9.34 -62.01
C ALA A 459 18.35 -8.62 -62.19
N VAL A 460 19.27 -9.21 -62.96
CA VAL A 460 20.58 -8.62 -63.29
C VAL A 460 20.42 -7.37 -64.15
N VAL A 461 19.63 -7.44 -65.22
CA VAL A 461 19.41 -6.31 -66.16
C VAL A 461 18.79 -5.10 -65.44
N HIS A 462 17.85 -5.35 -64.53
CA HIS A 462 17.09 -4.30 -63.85
C HIS A 462 17.67 -3.91 -62.47
N GLY A 463 18.75 -4.56 -62.02
CA GLY A 463 19.38 -4.27 -60.73
C GLY A 463 18.47 -4.49 -59.52
N ILE A 464 17.53 -5.44 -59.62
CA ILE A 464 16.57 -5.74 -58.54
C ILE A 464 16.86 -7.12 -57.92
N PRO A 465 16.44 -7.37 -56.66
CA PRO A 465 16.57 -8.68 -56.05
C PRO A 465 15.85 -9.77 -56.87
N ILE A 466 16.50 -10.92 -57.04
CA ILE A 466 15.95 -12.06 -57.80
C ILE A 466 14.59 -12.54 -57.29
N ALA A 467 14.35 -12.43 -55.97
CA ALA A 467 13.06 -12.75 -55.37
C ALA A 467 11.95 -11.81 -55.84
N ARG A 468 12.25 -10.50 -55.97
CA ARG A 468 11.32 -9.50 -56.49
C ARG A 468 11.03 -9.75 -57.98
N ALA A 469 12.07 -10.00 -58.77
CA ALA A 469 11.90 -10.32 -60.20
C ALA A 469 10.98 -11.54 -60.41
N ALA A 470 11.19 -12.61 -59.64
CA ALA A 470 10.44 -13.85 -59.79
C ALA A 470 9.00 -13.76 -59.25
N VAL A 471 8.80 -13.13 -58.08
CA VAL A 471 7.52 -13.20 -57.35
C VAL A 471 6.64 -11.97 -57.60
N GLU A 472 7.20 -10.77 -57.48
CA GLU A 472 6.43 -9.52 -57.58
C GLU A 472 6.23 -9.13 -59.04
N GLU A 473 7.31 -9.17 -59.82
CA GLU A 473 7.28 -8.78 -61.23
C GLU A 473 6.95 -9.97 -62.16
N LYS A 474 6.81 -11.18 -61.59
CA LYS A 474 6.36 -12.41 -62.27
C LYS A 474 7.16 -12.74 -63.53
N GLN A 475 8.46 -12.42 -63.54
CA GLN A 475 9.35 -12.69 -64.66
C GLN A 475 9.89 -14.13 -64.65
N GLY A 476 9.66 -14.87 -63.56
CA GLY A 476 10.02 -16.28 -63.44
C GLY A 476 9.04 -17.19 -64.19
N GLN A 477 9.58 -18.15 -64.93
CA GLN A 477 8.85 -19.22 -65.59
C GLN A 477 9.22 -20.58 -65.00
N SER A 478 8.24 -21.46 -64.89
CA SER A 478 8.44 -22.86 -64.53
C SER A 478 7.76 -23.72 -65.58
N ASN A 479 8.43 -23.94 -66.71
CA ASN A 479 7.94 -24.69 -67.87
C ASN A 479 9.02 -25.65 -68.41
N ASN A 480 8.68 -26.46 -69.43
CA ASN A 480 9.63 -27.43 -69.98
C ASN A 480 10.92 -26.78 -70.53
N ALA A 481 10.85 -25.56 -71.09
CA ALA A 481 12.01 -24.89 -71.65
C ALA A 481 13.05 -24.57 -70.58
N VAL A 482 12.62 -23.96 -69.47
CA VAL A 482 13.50 -23.66 -68.32
C VAL A 482 14.09 -24.95 -67.72
N PHE A 483 13.31 -26.04 -67.68
CA PHE A 483 13.82 -27.31 -67.21
C PHE A 483 14.91 -27.88 -68.13
N SER A 484 14.71 -27.80 -69.45
CA SER A 484 15.72 -28.19 -70.44
C SER A 484 16.99 -27.36 -70.34
N GLU A 485 16.88 -26.04 -70.13
CA GLU A 485 18.03 -25.15 -69.93
C GLU A 485 18.83 -25.54 -68.68
N ILE A 486 18.17 -25.84 -67.56
CA ILE A 486 18.83 -26.29 -66.33
C ILE A 486 19.56 -27.62 -66.55
N LYS A 487 18.94 -28.55 -67.30
CA LYS A 487 19.56 -29.85 -67.64
C LYS A 487 20.81 -29.68 -68.51
N GLU A 488 20.72 -28.83 -69.53
CA GLU A 488 21.86 -28.50 -70.40
C GLU A 488 23.00 -27.86 -69.59
N LEU A 489 22.67 -26.91 -68.72
CA LEU A 489 23.65 -26.20 -67.89
C LEU A 489 24.43 -27.12 -66.94
N ILE A 490 23.81 -28.18 -66.42
CA ILE A 490 24.46 -29.14 -65.52
C ILE A 490 25.02 -30.38 -66.25
N GLY A 491 24.81 -30.45 -67.57
CA GLY A 491 25.35 -31.47 -68.47
C GLY A 491 24.63 -32.82 -68.44
N ILE A 492 23.29 -32.83 -68.42
CA ILE A 492 22.43 -34.05 -68.43
C ILE A 492 21.23 -33.99 -69.39
#